data_AF-A0A4R5G7M7-F1
#
_entry.id   AF-A0A4R5G7M7-F1
#
_cell.length_a   1.000
_cell.length_b   1.000
_cell.length_c   1.000
_cell.angle_alpha   90.00
_cell.angle_beta   90.00
_cell.angle_gamma   90.00
#
_symmetry.space_group_name_H-M   'P 1'
#
loop_
_entity.id
_entity.type
_entity.pdbx_description
1 polymer ?
#
loop_
_entity_poly.entity_id
_entity_poly.type
_entity_poly.pdbx_seq_one_letter_code
_entity_poly.pdbx_strand_id
1 'polypeptide(L)'
;MTQLHPSQNPFAHVGLTARGGERECGPGRTAGSIYAECGLSLAGVPLERYLHDPPIPVDPGQLGLSAQGVTIITDERGTKHIVDLVGASHYAYPSDFIEEASVMGVSRKVPKTVDLTGITSASMLILVHAKASTRNAAAVSAASRMLCPNAVHQPGQDCVGLHWVVPEANDGPGHRRLKCGTYELTPRLPGAPAPELQYAFFMAVPITAITIIANHDGTVDEAARKAASRAGVPVTIANT
;
A
#
# COMPACT_ATOMS: atom_id res chain seq x y z
N MET A 1 -19.99 3.34 6.80
CA MET A 1 -18.64 2.84 6.49
C MET A 1 -18.74 1.34 6.32
N THR A 2 -18.42 0.82 5.14
CA THR A 2 -18.57 -0.60 4.81
C THR A 2 -17.54 -1.41 5.59
N GLN A 3 -17.99 -2.50 6.22
CA GLN A 3 -17.19 -3.31 7.13
C GLN A 3 -15.91 -3.82 6.45
N LEU A 4 -14.76 -3.47 6.99
CA LEU A 4 -13.53 -4.25 6.83
C LEU A 4 -13.80 -5.61 7.47
N HIS A 5 -14.23 -6.60 6.68
CA HIS A 5 -14.39 -7.97 7.18
C HIS A 5 -12.98 -8.55 7.39
N PRO A 6 -12.54 -8.80 8.64
CA PRO A 6 -11.31 -9.54 8.87
C PRO A 6 -11.61 -10.99 8.50
N SER A 7 -10.99 -11.51 7.44
CA SER A 7 -11.10 -12.92 7.12
C SER A 7 -10.47 -13.74 8.26
N GLN A 8 -11.21 -14.76 8.69
CA GLN A 8 -10.92 -15.60 9.83
C GLN A 8 -9.82 -16.62 9.51
N ASN A 9 -8.55 -16.21 9.54
CA ASN A 9 -7.45 -17.18 9.59
C ASN A 9 -6.40 -16.81 10.66
N PRO A 10 -6.35 -17.55 11.80
CA PRO A 10 -5.45 -17.26 12.91
C PRO A 10 -3.97 -17.60 12.63
N PHE A 11 -3.62 -18.11 11.44
CA PHE A 11 -2.24 -18.27 10.98
C PHE A 11 -1.77 -17.08 10.12
N ALA A 12 -2.23 -15.87 10.46
CA ALA A 12 -1.71 -14.63 9.89
C ALA A 12 -0.18 -14.65 9.98
N HIS A 13 0.47 -14.19 8.92
CA HIS A 13 1.89 -14.35 8.65
C HIS A 13 2.80 -13.51 9.59
N VAL A 14 2.73 -13.78 10.89
CA VAL A 14 3.44 -13.06 11.95
C VAL A 14 4.95 -13.18 11.71
N GLY A 15 5.64 -12.04 11.69
CA GLY A 15 7.10 -11.96 11.55
C GLY A 15 7.62 -11.97 10.12
N LEU A 16 6.76 -12.07 9.09
CA LEU A 16 7.23 -11.87 7.72
C LEU A 16 7.64 -10.43 7.50
N THR A 17 8.74 -10.22 6.77
CA THR A 17 9.23 -8.90 6.40
C THR A 17 9.17 -8.74 4.90
N ALA A 18 8.99 -7.51 4.41
CA ALA A 18 9.12 -7.24 2.99
C ALA A 18 10.61 -7.42 2.58
N ARG A 19 10.83 -7.71 1.30
CA ARG A 19 12.19 -7.77 0.74
C ARG A 19 12.85 -6.40 0.83
N GLY A 20 14.12 -6.39 1.23
CA GLY A 20 14.98 -5.21 1.16
C GLY A 20 15.38 -4.88 -0.29
N GLY A 21 16.23 -3.88 -0.45
CA GLY A 21 16.70 -3.41 -1.75
C GLY A 21 16.02 -2.12 -2.21
N GLU A 22 16.38 -1.71 -3.42
CA GLU A 22 15.91 -0.48 -4.05
C GLU A 22 14.40 -0.55 -4.38
N ARG A 23 13.73 0.60 -4.23
CA ARG A 23 12.29 0.80 -4.49
C ARG A 23 12.08 2.09 -5.27
N GLU A 24 10.90 2.30 -5.82
CA GLU A 24 10.53 3.58 -6.47
C GLU A 24 10.71 4.77 -5.53
N CYS A 25 10.39 4.59 -4.25
CA CYS A 25 10.53 5.64 -3.24
C CYS A 25 11.97 5.91 -2.78
N GLY A 26 12.97 5.16 -3.24
CA GLY A 26 14.38 5.45 -2.91
C GLY A 26 15.32 4.24 -3.02
N PRO A 27 16.61 4.43 -2.73
CA PRO A 27 17.63 3.39 -2.87
C PRO A 27 17.46 2.20 -1.92
N GLY A 28 16.53 2.30 -0.97
CA GLY A 28 16.20 1.24 -0.03
C GLY A 28 15.88 1.78 1.35
N ARG A 29 15.99 0.91 2.36
CA ARG A 29 15.70 1.28 3.75
C ARG A 29 16.84 2.12 4.33
N THR A 30 16.50 3.12 5.14
CA THR A 30 17.49 4.03 5.75
C THR A 30 18.01 3.45 7.05
N ALA A 31 19.33 3.48 7.24
CA ALA A 31 19.98 3.16 8.51
C ALA A 31 19.36 3.91 9.70
N GLY A 32 19.31 3.26 10.85
CA GLY A 32 18.76 3.80 12.09
C GLY A 32 17.26 4.11 12.06
N SER A 33 16.50 3.62 11.09
CA SER A 33 15.07 3.92 10.93
C SER A 33 14.16 2.73 11.25
N ILE A 34 12.87 3.01 11.48
CA ILE A 34 11.83 2.00 11.73
C ILE A 34 10.99 1.82 10.47
N TYR A 35 10.58 0.59 10.18
CA TYR A 35 9.67 0.26 9.10
C TYR A 35 8.53 -0.64 9.59
N ALA A 36 7.30 -0.31 9.17
CA ALA A 36 6.17 -1.22 9.25
C ALA A 36 6.21 -2.15 8.04
N GLU A 37 6.16 -3.45 8.30
CA GLU A 37 6.34 -4.48 7.29
C GLU A 37 5.05 -5.26 7.08
N CYS A 38 4.73 -5.51 5.81
CA CYS A 38 3.71 -6.45 5.36
C CYS A 38 4.38 -7.40 4.35
N GLY A 39 4.98 -8.47 4.88
CA GLY A 39 5.72 -9.44 4.07
C GLY A 39 4.79 -10.37 3.27
N LEU A 40 5.29 -10.86 2.13
CA LEU A 40 4.58 -11.83 1.30
C LEU A 40 5.01 -13.26 1.64
N SER A 41 4.08 -14.21 1.48
CA SER A 41 4.35 -15.65 1.58
C SER A 41 3.91 -16.36 0.32
N LEU A 42 4.67 -17.36 -0.13
CA LEU A 42 4.27 -18.23 -1.24
C LEU A 42 3.01 -19.05 -0.94
N ALA A 43 2.75 -19.32 0.35
CA ALA A 43 1.53 -19.98 0.82
C ALA A 43 0.46 -18.97 1.29
N GLY A 44 0.71 -17.67 1.11
CA GLY A 44 -0.18 -16.61 1.54
C GLY A 44 -1.31 -16.34 0.55
N VAL A 45 -2.19 -15.42 0.94
CA VAL A 45 -3.24 -14.88 0.06
C VAL A 45 -2.61 -13.90 -0.95
N PRO A 46 -3.07 -13.88 -2.22
CA PRO A 46 -2.62 -12.92 -3.21
C PRO A 46 -2.85 -11.47 -2.74
N LEU A 47 -1.97 -10.55 -3.16
CA LEU A 47 -2.02 -9.14 -2.74
C LEU A 47 -3.36 -8.48 -3.12
N GLU A 48 -3.97 -8.91 -4.22
CA GLU A 48 -5.23 -8.43 -4.78
C GLU A 48 -6.39 -8.56 -3.78
N ARG A 49 -6.33 -9.52 -2.85
CA ARG A 49 -7.31 -9.70 -1.77
C ARG A 49 -7.32 -8.57 -0.75
N TYR A 50 -6.26 -7.78 -0.70
CA TYR A 50 -6.09 -6.65 0.21
C TYR A 50 -6.38 -5.30 -0.44
N LEU A 51 -6.79 -5.31 -1.72
CA LEU A 51 -7.20 -4.09 -2.39
C LEU A 51 -8.64 -3.74 -2.03
N HIS A 52 -8.92 -2.45 -1.93
CA HIS A 52 -10.28 -1.95 -1.82
C HIS A 52 -10.94 -1.98 -3.20
N ASP A 53 -12.03 -2.75 -3.32
CA ASP A 53 -12.78 -2.91 -4.58
C ASP A 53 -14.29 -2.68 -4.35
N PRO A 54 -14.84 -1.51 -4.71
CA PRO A 54 -14.13 -0.36 -5.29
C PRO A 54 -13.25 0.37 -4.26
N PRO A 55 -12.26 1.15 -4.71
CA PRO A 55 -11.51 2.05 -3.84
C PRO A 55 -12.42 3.02 -3.09
N ILE A 56 -12.08 3.37 -1.85
CA ILE A 56 -12.96 4.20 -0.99
C ILE A 56 -12.50 5.66 -1.05
N PRO A 57 -13.25 6.58 -1.67
CA PRO A 57 -12.87 8.00 -1.76
C PRO A 57 -12.70 8.63 -0.39
N VAL A 58 -11.68 9.48 -0.24
CA VAL A 58 -11.40 10.19 1.01
C VAL A 58 -10.99 11.63 0.76
N ASP A 59 -11.17 12.47 1.79
CA ASP A 59 -10.51 13.76 1.90
C ASP A 59 -9.38 13.65 2.95
N PRO A 60 -8.10 13.59 2.53
CA PRO A 60 -6.98 13.46 3.45
C PRO A 60 -6.90 14.58 4.48
N GLY A 61 -7.31 15.80 4.12
CA GLY A 61 -7.28 16.97 5.01
C GLY A 61 -8.29 16.85 6.13
N GLN A 62 -9.51 16.42 5.82
CA GLN A 62 -10.55 16.16 6.82
C GLN A 62 -10.20 14.99 7.75
N LEU A 63 -9.47 14.01 7.23
CA LEU A 63 -9.00 12.85 8.01
C LEU A 63 -7.71 13.14 8.80
N GLY A 64 -7.12 14.34 8.67
CA GLY A 64 -5.86 14.67 9.33
C GLY A 64 -4.68 13.81 8.89
N LEU A 65 -4.71 13.30 7.65
CA LEU A 65 -3.63 12.48 7.10
C LEU A 65 -2.44 13.38 6.78
N SER A 66 -1.25 12.97 7.22
CA SER A 66 -0.03 13.68 6.89
C SER A 66 0.39 13.40 5.44
N ALA A 67 0.80 14.45 4.72
CA ALA A 67 1.41 14.30 3.40
C ALA A 67 2.84 13.71 3.47
N GLN A 68 3.47 13.72 4.66
CA GLN A 68 4.80 13.15 4.89
C GLN A 68 4.80 12.22 6.11
N GLY A 69 5.36 11.04 5.95
CA GLY A 69 5.34 10.00 6.98
C GLY A 69 3.99 9.29 7.05
N VAL A 70 3.64 8.81 8.25
CA VAL A 70 2.43 8.01 8.49
C VAL A 70 1.55 8.64 9.57
N THR A 71 0.25 8.37 9.51
CA THR A 71 -0.74 8.74 10.52
C THR A 71 -1.24 7.48 11.24
N ILE A 72 -1.40 7.54 12.56
CA ILE A 72 -2.08 6.47 13.32
C ILE A 72 -3.56 6.82 13.41
N ILE A 73 -4.42 5.87 13.00
CA ILE A 73 -5.86 5.97 13.20
C ILE A 73 -6.33 4.84 14.12
N THR A 74 -7.54 4.99 14.68
CA THR A 74 -8.19 3.96 15.49
C THR A 74 -9.54 3.63 14.87
N ASP A 75 -9.80 2.36 14.61
CA ASP A 75 -11.09 1.91 14.08
C ASP A 75 -12.18 1.89 15.16
N GLU A 76 -13.42 1.59 14.76
CA GLU A 76 -14.58 1.52 15.66
C GLU A 76 -14.45 0.45 16.76
N ARG A 77 -13.52 -0.50 16.59
CA ARG A 77 -13.24 -1.59 17.55
C ARG A 77 -12.08 -1.25 18.49
N GLY A 78 -11.50 -0.05 18.38
CA GLY A 78 -10.35 0.37 19.17
C GLY A 78 -8.99 -0.14 18.64
N THR A 79 -8.96 -0.75 17.46
CA THR A 79 -7.73 -1.23 16.82
C THR A 79 -6.98 -0.06 16.20
N LYS A 80 -5.69 0.08 16.50
CA LYS A 80 -4.85 1.09 15.85
C LYS A 80 -4.33 0.58 14.50
N HIS A 81 -4.35 1.44 13.49
CA HIS A 81 -3.81 1.17 12.15
C HIS A 81 -2.81 2.25 11.76
N ILE A 82 -1.93 1.92 10.81
CA ILE A 82 -1.01 2.87 10.21
C ILE A 82 -1.59 3.28 8.85
N VAL A 83 -1.73 4.57 8.60
CA VAL A 83 -2.15 5.12 7.30
C VAL A 83 -0.98 5.83 6.66
N ASP A 84 -0.76 5.55 5.38
CA ASP A 84 0.29 6.19 4.59
C ASP A 84 -0.29 6.81 3.32
N LEU A 85 0.06 8.08 3.09
CA LEU A 85 -0.25 8.79 1.86
C LEU A 85 0.88 8.52 0.85
N VAL A 86 0.64 7.61 -0.08
CA VAL A 86 1.63 7.23 -1.09
C VAL A 86 1.89 8.42 -2.02
N GLY A 87 3.15 8.86 -2.09
CA GLY A 87 3.56 10.04 -2.84
C GLY A 87 3.58 9.81 -4.36
N ALA A 88 2.81 10.62 -5.08
CA ALA A 88 2.71 10.55 -6.55
C ALA A 88 4.02 10.89 -7.29
N SER A 89 5.00 11.48 -6.61
CA SER A 89 6.34 11.74 -7.14
C SER A 89 7.18 10.47 -7.30
N HIS A 90 6.86 9.42 -6.55
CA HIS A 90 7.55 8.11 -6.61
C HIS A 90 6.68 7.06 -7.28
N TYR A 91 5.40 7.02 -6.95
CA TYR A 91 4.44 6.10 -7.54
C TYR A 91 3.40 6.94 -8.28
N ALA A 92 3.57 7.14 -9.59
CA ALA A 92 2.71 8.05 -10.33
C ALA A 92 1.23 7.61 -10.34
N TYR A 93 0.98 6.31 -10.16
CA TYR A 93 -0.33 5.67 -10.06
C TYR A 93 -0.36 4.60 -8.95
N PRO A 94 -1.54 4.24 -8.41
CA PRO A 94 -1.66 3.16 -7.42
C PRO A 94 -1.11 1.82 -7.91
N SER A 95 -1.29 1.51 -9.20
CA SER A 95 -0.74 0.30 -9.82
C SER A 95 0.77 0.21 -9.72
N ASP A 96 1.50 1.33 -9.82
CA ASP A 96 2.96 1.34 -9.65
C ASP A 96 3.34 0.79 -8.25
N PHE A 97 2.57 1.16 -7.22
CA PHE A 97 2.78 0.66 -5.87
C PHE A 97 2.38 -0.80 -5.72
N ILE A 98 1.23 -1.19 -6.28
CA ILE A 98 0.71 -2.56 -6.20
C ILE A 98 1.67 -3.55 -6.87
N GLU A 99 2.20 -3.20 -8.03
CA GLU A 99 3.13 -4.04 -8.80
C GLU A 99 4.49 -4.18 -8.10
N GLU A 100 5.02 -3.12 -7.48
CA GLU A 100 6.20 -3.27 -6.62
C GLU A 100 5.88 -4.12 -5.39
N ALA A 101 4.73 -3.88 -4.75
CA ALA A 101 4.31 -4.59 -3.55
C ALA A 101 4.07 -6.08 -3.79
N SER A 102 3.65 -6.50 -4.99
CA SER A 102 3.42 -7.91 -5.36
C SER A 102 4.74 -8.70 -5.46
N VAL A 103 5.85 -8.02 -5.76
CA VAL A 103 7.19 -8.61 -5.86
C VAL A 103 7.94 -8.53 -4.54
N MET A 104 7.84 -7.40 -3.86
CA MET A 104 8.70 -7.05 -2.73
C MET A 104 8.00 -7.07 -1.37
N GLY A 105 6.68 -7.14 -1.32
CA GLY A 105 5.91 -6.81 -0.12
C GLY A 105 5.93 -5.31 0.20
N VAL A 106 5.17 -4.92 1.23
CA VAL A 106 5.03 -3.51 1.62
C VAL A 106 5.94 -3.20 2.81
N SER A 107 6.78 -2.17 2.68
CA SER A 107 7.64 -1.66 3.75
C SER A 107 7.54 -0.14 3.81
N ARG A 108 7.03 0.41 4.91
CA ARG A 108 6.84 1.86 5.06
C ARG A 108 7.61 2.40 6.26
N LYS A 109 8.40 3.44 6.01
CA LYS A 109 9.17 4.13 7.05
C LYS A 109 8.21 4.77 8.06
N VAL A 110 8.41 4.48 9.34
CA VAL A 110 7.67 5.06 10.44
C VAL A 110 8.59 6.03 11.19
N PRO A 111 8.19 7.30 11.40
CA PRO A 111 8.95 8.21 12.24
C PRO A 111 9.09 7.67 13.67
N LYS A 112 10.28 7.81 14.27
CA LYS A 112 10.56 7.33 15.65
C LYS A 112 9.68 7.97 16.72
N THR A 113 9.07 9.11 16.40
CA THR A 113 8.16 9.87 17.28
C THR A 113 6.73 9.33 17.29
N VAL A 114 6.37 8.46 16.34
CA VAL A 114 5.03 7.86 16.28
C VAL A 114 4.87 6.84 17.42
N ASP A 115 3.75 6.92 18.13
CA ASP A 115 3.42 5.96 19.19
C ASP A 115 2.86 4.65 18.58
N LEU A 116 3.70 3.62 18.58
CA LEU A 116 3.35 2.28 18.12
C LEU A 116 2.62 1.44 19.18
N THR A 117 2.35 1.99 20.36
CA THR A 117 1.58 1.29 21.41
C THR A 117 0.20 0.91 20.88
N GLY A 118 -0.15 -0.37 20.91
CA GLY A 118 -1.43 -0.89 20.43
C GLY A 118 -1.47 -1.26 18.94
N ILE A 119 -0.35 -1.15 18.22
CA ILE A 119 -0.18 -1.85 16.94
C ILE A 119 -0.03 -3.34 17.23
N THR A 120 -0.87 -4.18 16.64
CA THR A 120 -0.93 -5.63 16.87
C THR A 120 -1.06 -6.40 15.55
N SER A 121 -1.19 -7.72 15.59
CA SER A 121 -1.46 -8.52 14.40
C SER A 121 -2.84 -8.25 13.77
N ALA A 122 -3.75 -7.57 14.48
CA ALA A 122 -5.02 -7.08 13.93
C ALA A 122 -4.87 -5.73 13.21
N SER A 123 -3.72 -5.06 13.38
CA SER A 123 -3.45 -3.78 12.74
C SER A 123 -3.15 -3.95 11.26
N MET A 124 -3.54 -2.93 10.49
CA MET A 124 -3.38 -2.87 9.05
C MET A 124 -2.52 -1.65 8.71
N LEU A 125 -1.72 -1.78 7.66
CA LEU A 125 -1.15 -0.66 6.94
C LEU A 125 -2.09 -0.32 5.78
N ILE A 126 -2.70 0.86 5.88
CA ILE A 126 -3.73 1.35 4.97
C ILE A 126 -3.09 2.40 4.06
N LEU A 127 -3.22 2.22 2.75
CA LEU A 127 -2.60 3.08 1.76
C LEU A 127 -3.63 3.94 1.03
N VAL A 128 -3.27 5.21 0.92
CA VAL A 128 -4.03 6.24 0.21
C VAL A 128 -3.20 6.75 -0.95
N HIS A 129 -3.82 7.02 -2.09
CA HIS A 129 -3.15 7.68 -3.21
C HIS A 129 -4.06 8.72 -3.86
N ALA A 130 -3.48 9.80 -4.40
CA ALA A 130 -4.24 10.92 -5.00
C ALA A 130 -5.02 10.55 -6.27
N LYS A 131 -4.69 9.39 -6.86
CA LYS A 131 -5.31 8.83 -8.08
C LYS A 131 -5.94 7.46 -7.83
N ALA A 132 -6.33 7.17 -6.59
CA ALA A 132 -6.85 5.87 -6.19
C ALA A 132 -8.35 5.69 -6.48
N SER A 133 -9.10 6.72 -6.84
CA SER A 133 -10.49 6.56 -7.28
C SER A 133 -10.76 7.42 -8.51
N THR A 134 -11.70 6.98 -9.34
CA THR A 134 -12.11 7.66 -10.56
C THR A 134 -13.57 8.08 -10.41
N ARG A 135 -13.86 9.39 -10.30
CA ARG A 135 -15.23 9.92 -10.10
C ARG A 135 -16.17 9.51 -11.24
N ASN A 136 -15.66 9.47 -12.47
CA ASN A 136 -16.37 9.00 -13.65
C ASN A 136 -16.05 7.53 -14.01
N ALA A 137 -15.83 6.68 -12.98
CA ALA A 137 -15.43 5.27 -13.13
C ALA A 137 -16.32 4.49 -14.10
N ALA A 138 -17.64 4.66 -14.04
CA ALA A 138 -18.56 3.95 -14.93
C ALA A 138 -18.27 4.24 -16.42
N ALA A 139 -18.03 5.50 -16.78
CA ALA A 139 -17.76 5.90 -18.15
C ALA A 139 -16.38 5.42 -18.62
N VAL A 140 -15.35 5.52 -17.77
CA VAL A 140 -14.00 5.03 -18.07
C VAL A 140 -13.98 3.50 -18.19
N SER A 141 -14.65 2.80 -17.28
CA SER A 141 -14.79 1.35 -17.24
C SER A 141 -15.49 0.83 -18.50
N ALA A 142 -16.63 1.41 -18.87
CA ALA A 142 -17.36 1.05 -20.10
C ALA A 142 -16.55 1.29 -21.38
N ALA A 143 -15.64 2.27 -21.36
CA ALA A 143 -14.77 2.62 -22.49
C ALA A 143 -13.37 1.97 -22.39
N SER A 144 -13.27 0.78 -21.78
CA SER A 144 -12.00 0.08 -21.59
C SER A 144 -12.14 -1.43 -21.76
N ARG A 145 -11.01 -2.13 -21.82
CA ARG A 145 -10.96 -3.61 -21.74
C ARG A 145 -10.73 -4.11 -20.31
N MET A 146 -11.16 -3.34 -19.31
CA MET A 146 -10.97 -3.66 -17.90
C MET A 146 -11.48 -5.06 -17.56
N LEU A 147 -10.60 -5.84 -16.94
CA LEU A 147 -10.96 -7.07 -16.25
C LEU A 147 -10.92 -6.80 -14.76
N CYS A 148 -12.01 -7.09 -14.06
CA CYS A 148 -12.08 -6.97 -12.61
C CYS A 148 -11.11 -7.99 -11.98
N PRO A 149 -10.09 -7.58 -11.21
CA PRO A 149 -9.15 -8.51 -10.59
C PRO A 149 -9.83 -9.51 -9.65
N ASN A 150 -10.97 -9.11 -9.06
CA ASN A 150 -11.77 -9.94 -8.17
C ASN A 150 -12.90 -10.72 -8.89
N ALA A 151 -13.08 -10.53 -10.20
CA ALA A 151 -14.13 -11.15 -11.01
C ALA A 151 -15.59 -10.93 -10.51
N VAL A 152 -15.84 -9.86 -9.74
CA VAL A 152 -17.18 -9.53 -9.21
C VAL A 152 -17.83 -8.31 -9.88
N HIS A 153 -17.06 -7.55 -10.67
CA HIS A 153 -17.52 -6.35 -11.37
C HIS A 153 -17.56 -6.57 -12.89
N GLN A 154 -18.61 -6.03 -13.52
CA GLN A 154 -18.82 -5.97 -14.96
C GLN A 154 -18.27 -4.66 -15.55
N PRO A 155 -18.00 -4.60 -16.87
CA PRO A 155 -17.71 -3.35 -17.55
C PRO A 155 -18.79 -2.29 -17.27
N GLY A 156 -18.36 -1.05 -17.01
CA GLY A 156 -19.25 0.05 -16.63
C GLY A 156 -19.49 0.19 -15.12
N GLN A 157 -18.93 -0.69 -14.30
CA GLN A 157 -18.90 -0.53 -12.84
C GLN A 157 -17.57 0.04 -12.37
N ASP A 158 -17.59 0.69 -11.19
CA ASP A 158 -16.36 1.05 -10.49
C ASP A 158 -15.66 -0.20 -9.98
N CYS A 159 -14.34 -0.23 -10.12
CA CYS A 159 -13.53 -1.39 -9.79
C CYS A 159 -12.07 -0.99 -9.60
N VAL A 160 -11.39 -1.67 -8.69
CA VAL A 160 -9.94 -1.59 -8.50
C VAL A 160 -9.15 -1.87 -9.79
N GLY A 161 -9.72 -2.64 -10.73
CA GLY A 161 -9.14 -2.89 -12.06
C GLY A 161 -8.82 -1.62 -12.85
N LEU A 162 -9.49 -0.50 -12.56
CA LEU A 162 -9.19 0.79 -13.17
C LEU A 162 -7.77 1.30 -12.86
N HIS A 163 -7.10 0.77 -11.82
CA HIS A 163 -5.69 1.08 -11.54
C HIS A 163 -4.76 0.70 -12.68
N TRP A 164 -5.11 -0.28 -13.52
CA TRP A 164 -4.33 -0.67 -14.70
C TRP A 164 -4.83 -0.03 -16.00
N VAL A 165 -5.98 0.63 -15.98
CA VAL A 165 -6.60 1.29 -17.15
C VAL A 165 -6.20 2.76 -17.26
N VAL A 166 -6.19 3.44 -16.11
CA VAL A 166 -5.92 4.88 -15.98
C VAL A 166 -4.48 5.28 -16.33
N PRO A 167 -3.43 4.52 -15.94
CA PRO A 167 -2.06 4.96 -16.12
C PRO A 167 -1.69 5.19 -17.59
N GLU A 168 -0.74 6.08 -17.80
CA GLU A 168 -0.10 6.29 -19.10
C GLU A 168 1.14 5.40 -19.21
N ALA A 169 1.46 4.91 -20.41
CA ALA A 169 2.66 4.11 -20.61
C ALA A 169 3.94 4.96 -20.46
N ASN A 170 5.01 4.37 -19.93
CA ASN A 170 6.34 5.00 -19.88
C ASN A 170 7.47 4.09 -20.41
N ASP A 171 7.14 2.90 -20.94
CA ASP A 171 8.09 1.89 -21.41
C ASP A 171 7.61 1.26 -22.73
N GLY A 172 7.30 2.10 -23.71
CA GLY A 172 6.67 1.67 -24.96
C GLY A 172 5.15 1.46 -24.83
N PRO A 173 4.45 1.18 -25.94
CA PRO A 173 3.00 1.13 -25.96
C PRO A 173 2.44 0.08 -24.98
N GLY A 174 1.53 0.51 -24.10
CA GLY A 174 0.81 -0.38 -23.18
C GLY A 174 1.61 -0.91 -22.00
N HIS A 175 2.80 -0.38 -21.71
CA HIS A 175 3.66 -0.88 -20.64
C HIS A 175 4.12 0.24 -19.71
N ARG A 176 4.31 -0.11 -18.43
CA ARG A 176 4.96 0.75 -17.44
C ARG A 176 6.17 0.06 -16.83
N ARG A 177 7.31 0.74 -16.83
CA ARG A 177 8.56 0.38 -16.16
C ARG A 177 8.60 0.97 -14.76
N LEU A 178 8.95 0.10 -13.82
CA LEU A 178 9.41 0.37 -12.47
C LEU A 178 10.87 -0.11 -12.35
N LYS A 179 11.54 0.23 -11.26
CA LYS A 179 12.88 -0.27 -10.91
C LYS A 179 12.90 -1.78 -10.72
N CYS A 180 11.82 -2.35 -10.17
CA CYS A 180 11.71 -3.79 -9.91
C CYS A 180 11.21 -4.61 -11.11
N GLY A 181 10.79 -3.98 -12.22
CA GLY A 181 10.25 -4.69 -13.37
C GLY A 181 9.38 -3.84 -14.30
N THR A 182 8.66 -4.49 -15.21
CA THR A 182 7.66 -3.86 -16.08
C THR A 182 6.34 -4.58 -15.91
N TYR A 183 5.24 -3.85 -16.03
CA TYR A 183 3.89 -4.41 -16.05
C TYR A 183 3.08 -3.87 -17.22
N GLU A 184 2.05 -4.64 -17.60
CA GLU A 184 1.16 -4.32 -18.70
C GLU A 184 -0.02 -3.44 -18.25
N LEU A 185 -0.40 -2.52 -19.12
CA LEU A 185 -1.58 -1.69 -18.95
C LEU A 185 -2.78 -2.28 -19.67
N THR A 186 -3.96 -2.05 -19.10
CA THR A 186 -5.21 -2.29 -19.80
C THR A 186 -5.52 -1.11 -20.72
N PRO A 187 -5.68 -1.32 -22.03
CA PRO A 187 -5.94 -0.24 -22.96
C PRO A 187 -7.34 0.36 -22.76
N ARG A 188 -7.40 1.70 -22.81
CA ARG A 188 -8.63 2.44 -23.04
C ARG A 188 -9.01 2.38 -24.53
N LEU A 189 -10.31 2.34 -24.82
CA LEU A 189 -10.81 2.40 -26.18
C LEU A 189 -10.60 3.82 -26.77
N PRO A 190 -10.45 3.96 -28.09
CA PRO A 190 -10.40 5.28 -28.73
C PRO A 190 -11.63 6.12 -28.36
N GLY A 191 -11.40 7.38 -27.98
CA GLY A 191 -12.47 8.29 -27.55
C GLY A 191 -12.95 8.07 -26.11
N ALA A 192 -12.31 7.19 -25.33
CA ALA A 192 -12.61 7.05 -23.91
C ALA A 192 -12.47 8.40 -23.18
N PRO A 193 -13.37 8.71 -22.22
CA PRO A 193 -13.29 9.93 -21.45
C PRO A 193 -12.00 9.99 -20.63
N ALA A 194 -11.53 11.21 -20.35
CA ALA A 194 -10.44 11.41 -19.40
C ALA A 194 -10.90 11.02 -17.98
N PRO A 195 -10.09 10.28 -17.21
CA PRO A 195 -10.47 9.88 -15.86
C PRO A 195 -10.42 11.07 -14.90
N GLU A 196 -11.45 11.21 -14.08
CA GLU A 196 -11.55 12.23 -13.04
C GLU A 196 -11.03 11.68 -11.71
N LEU A 197 -9.74 11.86 -11.47
CA LEU A 197 -9.02 11.19 -10.38
C LEU A 197 -9.19 11.91 -9.04
N GLN A 198 -9.26 11.12 -7.96
CA GLN A 198 -9.34 11.63 -6.59
C GLN A 198 -8.64 10.72 -5.58
N TYR A 199 -8.40 11.26 -4.38
CA TYR A 199 -7.89 10.51 -3.24
C TYR A 199 -8.85 9.38 -2.83
N ALA A 200 -8.28 8.21 -2.56
CA ALA A 200 -9.00 7.08 -2.00
C ALA A 200 -8.08 6.13 -1.23
N PHE A 201 -8.63 5.40 -0.28
CA PHE A 201 -8.02 4.17 0.21
C PHE A 201 -8.07 3.12 -0.91
N PHE A 202 -6.92 2.59 -1.31
CA PHE A 202 -6.84 1.57 -2.38
C PHE A 202 -6.34 0.21 -1.89
N MET A 203 -5.63 0.16 -0.77
CA MET A 203 -5.08 -1.08 -0.24
C MET A 203 -5.01 -1.04 1.29
N ALA A 204 -5.33 -2.15 1.95
CA ALA A 204 -5.16 -2.35 3.37
C ALA A 204 -4.55 -3.74 3.63
N VAL A 205 -3.27 -3.76 3.99
CA VAL A 205 -2.50 -5.00 4.19
C VAL A 205 -2.15 -5.22 5.67
N PRO A 206 -2.17 -6.46 6.20
CA PRO A 206 -1.84 -6.73 7.59
C PRO A 206 -0.40 -6.36 7.94
N ILE A 207 -0.19 -5.72 9.09
CA ILE A 207 1.15 -5.47 9.61
C ILE A 207 1.68 -6.78 10.21
N THR A 208 2.74 -7.31 9.61
CA THR A 208 3.33 -8.61 9.99
C THR A 208 4.53 -8.45 10.92
N ALA A 209 5.25 -7.32 10.85
CA ALA A 209 6.39 -7.02 11.72
C ALA A 209 6.69 -5.51 11.78
N ILE A 210 7.51 -5.13 12.77
CA ILE A 210 8.25 -3.87 12.77
C ILE A 210 9.73 -4.19 12.58
N THR A 211 10.38 -3.59 11.58
CA THR A 211 11.82 -3.74 11.37
C THR A 211 12.55 -2.47 11.78
N ILE A 212 13.62 -2.62 12.56
CA ILE A 212 14.61 -1.56 12.81
C ILE A 212 15.80 -1.83 11.88
N ILE A 213 16.22 -0.80 11.16
CA ILE A 213 17.46 -0.87 10.38
C ILE A 213 18.60 -0.42 11.26
N ALA A 214 19.62 -1.26 11.42
CA ALA A 214 20.82 -0.92 12.15
C ALA A 214 21.52 0.32 11.54
N ASN A 215 22.29 1.03 12.36
CA ASN A 215 23.22 2.05 11.91
C ASN A 215 24.33 1.41 11.07
N HIS A 216 25.07 2.22 10.32
CA HIS A 216 26.17 1.72 9.46
C HIS A 216 27.30 1.04 10.26
N ASP A 217 27.46 1.35 11.55
CA ASP A 217 28.41 0.71 12.46
C ASP A 217 27.86 -0.58 13.10
N GLY A 218 26.66 -1.02 12.70
CA GLY A 218 25.97 -2.20 13.23
C GLY A 218 25.24 -1.96 14.56
N THR A 219 25.34 -0.77 15.15
CA THR A 219 24.60 -0.43 16.37
C THR A 219 23.11 -0.22 16.08
N VAL A 220 22.27 -0.40 17.10
CA VAL A 220 20.83 -0.14 16.98
C VAL A 220 20.52 1.21 17.60
N ASP A 221 19.82 2.07 16.86
CA ASP A 221 19.35 3.35 17.37
C ASP A 221 18.37 3.16 18.54
N GLU A 222 18.69 3.74 19.69
CA GLU A 222 17.94 3.51 20.94
C GLU A 222 16.52 4.11 20.88
N ALA A 223 16.34 5.23 20.19
CA ALA A 223 15.01 5.81 20.00
C ALA A 223 14.15 4.91 19.10
N ALA A 224 14.74 4.33 18.05
CA ALA A 224 14.08 3.34 17.20
C ALA A 224 13.70 2.08 17.99
N ARG A 225 14.62 1.54 18.79
CA ARG A 225 14.38 0.39 19.67
C ARG A 225 13.24 0.65 20.65
N LYS A 226 13.26 1.80 21.33
CA LYS A 226 12.24 2.20 22.31
C LYS A 226 10.86 2.40 21.70
N ALA A 227 10.79 2.94 20.48
CA ALA A 227 9.53 3.11 19.77
C ALA A 227 8.97 1.76 19.28
N ALA A 228 9.81 0.95 18.65
CA ALA A 228 9.41 -0.36 18.11
C ALA A 228 9.01 -1.36 19.20
N SER A 229 9.66 -1.34 20.37
CA SER A 229 9.36 -2.27 21.48
C SER A 229 7.96 -2.13 22.08
N ARG A 230 7.23 -1.05 21.73
CA ARG A 230 5.85 -0.82 22.13
C ARG A 230 4.83 -1.50 21.22
N ALA A 231 5.27 -2.01 20.07
CA ALA A 231 4.40 -2.73 19.15
C ALA A 231 4.14 -4.16 19.67
N GLY A 232 2.90 -4.63 19.52
CA GLY A 232 2.46 -5.99 19.80
C GLY A 232 2.65 -6.96 18.62
N VAL A 233 3.52 -6.63 17.67
CA VAL A 233 3.96 -7.51 16.57
C VAL A 233 5.45 -7.78 16.71
N PRO A 234 6.02 -8.81 16.06
CA PRO A 234 7.45 -9.09 16.11
C PRO A 234 8.28 -7.88 15.69
N VAL A 235 9.32 -7.61 16.48
CA VAL A 235 10.32 -6.59 16.16
C VAL A 235 11.59 -7.28 15.69
N THR A 236 12.05 -6.96 14.49
CA THR A 236 13.28 -7.49 13.91
C THR A 236 14.31 -6.40 13.74
N ILE A 237 15.58 -6.77 13.70
CA ILE A 237 16.69 -5.88 13.35
C ILE A 237 17.28 -6.39 12.04
N ALA A 238 17.44 -5.51 11.07
CA ALA A 238 18.06 -5.80 9.78
C ALA A 238 19.18 -4.81 9.49
N ASN A 239 20.12 -5.21 8.64
CA ASN A 239 21.12 -4.30 8.10
C ASN A 239 20.59 -3.68 6.79
N THR A 240 21.16 -2.53 6.41
CA THR A 240 20.91 -1.89 5.10
C THR A 240 21.39 -2.77 3.96
#